data_AF-A0A1I1VW62-F1
#
_entry.id   AF-A0A1I1VW62-F1
#
_cell.length_a   1.000
_cell.length_b   1.000
_cell.length_c   1.000
_cell.angle_alpha   90.00
_cell.angle_beta   90.00
_cell.angle_gamma   90.00
#
_symmetry.space_group_name_H-M   'P 1'
#
loop_
_entity.id
_entity.type
_entity.pdbx_description
1 polymer ?
#
loop_
_entity_poly.entity_id
_entity_poly.type
_entity_poly.pdbx_seq_one_letter_code
_entity_poly.pdbx_strand_id
1 'polypeptide(L)' 'MSFFKIKTSWSNAEFILIKLCMASAYILIGSYFHDFFDNYYAILIVIFIITVIWFVYQWLKKMKSHSDLPY' A
#
# COMPACT_ATOMS: atom_id res chain seq x y z
N MET A 1 12.51 -11.86 6.04
CA MET A 1 12.64 -10.66 6.89
C MET A 1 11.45 -10.63 7.84
N SER A 2 11.64 -10.51 9.16
CA SER A 2 10.50 -10.40 10.09
C SER A 2 9.75 -9.09 9.78
N PHE A 3 8.45 -9.19 9.52
CA PHE A 3 7.56 -8.09 9.10
C PHE A 3 7.67 -6.86 10.03
N PHE A 4 7.93 -7.12 11.32
CA PHE A 4 8.04 -6.11 12.38
C PHE A 4 9.45 -5.54 12.57
N LYS A 5 10.45 -6.03 11.83
CA LYS A 5 11.87 -5.62 11.95
C LYS A 5 12.36 -4.76 10.77
N ILE A 6 11.49 -4.39 9.84
CA ILE A 6 11.87 -3.49 8.74
C ILE A 6 12.07 -2.09 9.33
N LYS A 7 13.33 -1.69 9.51
CA LYS A 7 13.68 -0.31 9.84
C LYS A 7 13.57 0.52 8.56
N THR A 8 12.46 1.22 8.39
CA THR A 8 12.40 2.34 7.45
C THR A 8 13.32 3.45 7.95
N SER A 9 13.86 4.29 7.06
CA SER A 9 14.65 5.47 7.45
C SER A 9 13.84 6.48 8.30
N TRP A 10 12.53 6.30 8.33
CA TRP A 10 11.57 7.05 9.12
C TRP A 10 11.19 6.26 10.38
N SER A 11 11.10 6.94 11.51
CA SER A 11 10.54 6.34 12.72
C SER A 11 9.06 5.99 12.51
N ASN A 12 8.59 4.92 13.16
CA ASN A 12 7.20 4.49 13.07
C ASN A 12 6.20 5.60 13.49
N ALA A 13 6.65 6.53 14.34
CA ALA A 13 5.91 7.70 14.77
C ALA A 13 5.74 8.74 13.64
N GLU A 14 6.77 9.03 12.85
CA GLU A 14 6.66 9.95 11.71
C GLU A 14 5.73 9.41 10.62
N PHE A 15 5.64 8.09 10.50
CA PHE A 15 4.74 7.43 9.56
C PHE A 15 3.25 7.60 9.95
N ILE A 16 2.93 7.89 11.22
CA ILE A 16 1.54 8.04 11.66
C ILE A 16 0.86 9.27 11.06
N LEU A 17 1.60 10.37 10.93
CA LEU A 17 1.10 11.62 10.36
C LEU A 17 0.75 11.45 8.88
N ILE A 18 1.63 10.78 8.14
CA ILE A 18 1.42 10.48 6.72
C ILE A 18 0.23 9.51 6.55
N LYS A 19 0.12 8.47 7.39
CA LYS A 19 -1.04 7.56 7.37
C LYS A 19 -2.35 8.30 7.62
N LEU A 20 -2.37 9.20 8.61
CA LEU A 20 -3.56 9.98 8.95
C LEU A 20 -3.93 10.93 7.81
N CYS A 21 -2.95 11.59 7.19
CA CYS A 21 -3.15 12.48 6.04
C CYS A 21 -3.71 11.74 4.81
N MET A 22 -3.17 10.56 4.48
CA MET A 22 -3.71 9.76 3.37
C MET A 22 -5.11 9.24 3.70
N ALA A 23 -5.35 8.78 4.94
CA ALA A 23 -6.66 8.33 5.37
C ALA A 23 -7.71 9.44 5.27
N SER A 24 -7.38 10.67 5.72
CA SER A 24 -8.30 11.80 5.60
C SER A 24 -8.57 12.18 4.15
N ALA A 25 -7.56 12.16 3.27
CA ALA A 25 -7.74 12.39 1.84
C ALA A 25 -8.67 11.34 1.20
N TYR A 26 -8.50 10.06 1.51
CA TYR A 26 -9.38 9.00 1.00
C TYR A 26 -10.82 9.15 1.49
N ILE A 27 -11.03 9.50 2.76
CA ILE A 27 -12.36 9.76 3.31
C ILE A 27 -13.00 10.95 2.60
N LEU A 28 -12.28 12.05 2.42
CA LEU A 28 -12.78 13.24 1.72
C LEU A 28 -13.16 12.94 0.26
N ILE A 29 -12.29 12.23 -0.47
CA ILE A 29 -12.59 11.87 -1.86
C ILE A 29 -13.82 10.97 -1.91
N GLY A 30 -13.88 9.95 -1.03
CA GLY A 30 -15.01 9.04 -0.95
C GLY A 30 -16.32 9.73 -0.57
N SER A 31 -16.29 10.72 0.34
CA SER A 31 -17.50 11.39 0.80
C SER A 31 -18.04 12.44 -0.18
N TYR A 32 -17.17 13.10 -0.94
CA TYR A 32 -17.58 14.16 -1.88
C TYR A 32 -17.81 13.66 -3.31
N PHE A 33 -17.13 12.60 -3.73
CA PHE A 33 -17.15 12.13 -5.12
C PHE A 33 -17.72 10.70 -5.25
N HIS A 34 -18.44 10.21 -4.24
CA HIS A 34 -19.04 8.86 -4.26
C HIS A 34 -19.82 8.59 -5.55
N ASP A 35 -20.76 9.48 -5.88
CA ASP A 35 -21.64 9.34 -7.05
C ASP A 35 -20.87 9.33 -8.37
N PHE A 36 -19.73 10.02 -8.43
CA PHE A 36 -18.84 10.00 -9.59
C PHE A 36 -18.16 8.62 -9.74
N PHE A 37 -17.72 8.02 -8.63
CA PHE A 37 -17.00 6.75 -8.65
C PHE A 37 -17.90 5.51 -8.72
N ASP A 38 -19.20 5.64 -8.45
CA ASP A 38 -20.15 4.52 -8.43
C ASP A 38 -20.13 3.71 -9.74
N ASN A 39 -20.09 4.41 -10.87
CA ASN A 39 -20.02 3.80 -12.20
C ASN A 39 -18.67 3.13 -12.53
N TYR A 40 -17.63 3.39 -11.74
CA TYR A 40 -16.27 2.92 -12.00
C TYR A 40 -15.78 1.87 -10.98
N TYR A 41 -16.59 1.50 -9.99
CA TYR A 41 -16.15 0.58 -8.93
C TYR A 41 -15.66 -0.76 -9.47
N ALA A 42 -16.32 -1.33 -10.47
CA ALA A 42 -15.88 -2.59 -11.07
C ALA A 42 -14.44 -2.49 -11.61
N ILE A 43 -14.14 -1.43 -12.38
CA ILE A 43 -12.83 -1.21 -12.97
C ILE A 43 -11.79 -0.92 -11.88
N LEU A 44 -12.13 -0.06 -10.91
CA LEU A 44 -11.25 0.29 -9.80
C LEU A 44 -10.88 -0.93 -8.94
N ILE A 45 -11.85 -1.82 -8.67
CA ILE A 45 -11.61 -3.07 -7.93
C ILE A 45 -10.69 -4.00 -8.71
N VAL A 46 -10.88 -4.15 -10.03
CA VAL A 46 -9.99 -4.96 -10.86
C VAL A 46 -8.56 -4.44 -10.80
N ILE A 47 -8.38 -3.12 -10.97
CA ILE A 47 -7.05 -2.48 -10.87
C ILE A 47 -6.44 -2.70 -9.48
N PHE A 48 -7.24 -2.53 -8.43
CA PHE A 48 -6.80 -2.75 -7.05
C PHE A 48 -6.32 -4.19 -6.82
N ILE A 49 -7.08 -5.20 -7.25
CA ILE A 49 -6.70 -6.60 -7.08
C ILE A 49 -5.40 -6.92 -7.85
N ILE A 50 -5.29 -6.48 -9.11
CA ILE A 50 -4.09 -6.71 -9.92
C ILE A 50 -2.86 -6.07 -9.25
N THR A 51 -3.00 -4.83 -8.79
CA THR A 51 -1.88 -4.10 -8.17
C THR A 51 -1.49 -4.69 -6.81
N VAL A 52 -2.45 -5.17 -6.01
CA VAL A 52 -2.16 -5.89 -4.75
C VAL A 52 -1.38 -7.17 -5.02
N ILE A 53 -1.81 -7.99 -5.99
CA ILE A 53 -1.11 -9.23 -6.37
C ILE A 53 0.30 -8.90 -6.86
N TRP A 54 0.44 -7.91 -7.74
CA TRP A 54 1.74 -7.47 -8.25
C TRP A 54 2.67 -7.00 -7.12
N PHE A 55 2.14 -6.18 -6.19
CA PHE A 55 2.90 -5.68 -5.06
C PHE A 55 3.41 -6.81 -4.18
N VAL A 56 2.54 -7.76 -3.82
CA VAL A 56 2.91 -8.94 -3.02
C VAL A 56 3.95 -9.79 -3.75
N TYR A 57 3.80 -10.01 -5.06
CA TYR A 57 4.77 -10.75 -5.86
C TYR A 57 6.15 -10.07 -5.85
N GLN A 58 6.22 -8.77 -6.14
CA GLN A 58 7.49 -8.01 -6.13
C GLN A 58 8.13 -8.02 -4.74
N TRP A 59 7.32 -7.95 -3.69
CA TRP A 59 7.82 -8.01 -2.33
C TRP A 59 8.44 -9.38 -2.00
N LEU A 60 7.74 -10.48 -2.32
CA LEU A 60 8.28 -11.83 -2.14
C LEU A 60 9.58 -12.03 -2.92
N LYS A 61 9.63 -11.55 -4.17
CA LYS A 61 10.84 -11.58 -5.00
C LYS A 61 12.00 -10.82 -4.35
N LYS A 62 11.75 -9.62 -3.83
CA LYS A 62 12.74 -8.82 -3.12
C LYS A 62 13.25 -9.51 -1.85
N MET A 63 12.34 -10.14 -1.08
CA MET A 63 12.73 -10.87 0.12
C MET A 63 13.61 -12.09 -0.19
N LYS A 64 13.30 -12.83 -1.26
CA LYS A 64 14.12 -13.97 -1.71
C LYS A 64 15.51 -13.52 -2.20
N SER A 65 15.58 -12.45 -2.99
CA SER A 65 16.87 -11.88 -3.44
C SER A 65 17.76 -11.39 -2.29
N HIS A 66 17.18 -10.95 -1.18
CA HIS A 66 17.94 -10.56 0.02
C HIS A 66 18.41 -11.77 0.84
N SER A 67 17.71 -12.90 0.81
CA SER A 67 18.11 -14.12 1.51
C SER A 67 19.17 -14.94 0.77
N ASP A 68 19.33 -14.73 -0.54
CA ASP A 68 20.28 -15.44 -1.40
C ASP A 68 21.66 -14.73 -1.50
N LEU A 69 21.86 -13.60 -0.81
CA LEU A 69 23.16 -12.89 -0.73
C LEU A 69 23.96 -13.38 0.49
N PRO A 70 25.26 -13.69 0.36
CA PRO A 70 26.06 -14.37 1.39
C PRO A 70 26.60 -13.45 2.51
N TYR A 71 25.92 -12.35 2.84
CA TYR A 71 26.34 -11.41 3.89
C TYR A 71 25.16 -10.85 4.68
#